data_AF-A0A1Q9CDZ4-F1
#
_entry.id   AF-A0A1Q9CDZ4-F1
#
_cell.length_a   1.000
_cell.length_b   1.000
_cell.length_c   1.000
_cell.angle_alpha   90.00
_cell.angle_beta   90.00
_cell.angle_gamma   90.00
#
_symmetry.space_group_name_H-M   'P 1'
#
loop_
_entity.id
_entity.type
_entity.pdbx_description
1 polymer ?
#
loop_
_entity_poly.entity_id
_entity_poly.type
_entity_poly.pdbx_seq_one_letter_code
_entity_poly.pdbx_strand_id
1 'polypeptide(L)'
;MRARRQPQPVTVPTLILHGDQDEISPVEQAVCAHKACSSERKLVRYPRAGHNDLRLLSKREYFQELAALCTRVVTGNPEALAEPSGQTWLGMISDFISNGSALKCLPGVRRCFVTDPEMTSSPR
;
A
#
# COMPACT_ATOMS: atom_id res chain seq x y z
N MET A 1 8.89 -14.04 -36.56
CA MET A 1 8.58 -13.38 -35.28
C MET A 1 7.20 -13.85 -34.82
N ARG A 2 7.05 -14.50 -33.64
CA ARG A 2 5.72 -14.81 -33.11
C ARG A 2 5.12 -13.53 -32.54
N ALA A 3 3.97 -13.12 -33.05
CA ALA A 3 3.22 -12.01 -32.49
C ALA A 3 2.96 -12.30 -31.00
N ARG A 4 3.33 -11.37 -30.12
CA ARG A 4 2.98 -11.48 -28.70
C ARG A 4 1.45 -11.45 -28.62
N ARG A 5 0.85 -12.52 -28.11
CA ARG A 5 -0.59 -12.60 -27.88
C ARG A 5 -0.95 -11.50 -26.88
N GLN A 6 -1.85 -10.61 -27.26
CA GLN A 6 -2.36 -9.64 -26.31
C GLN A 6 -3.12 -10.39 -25.20
N PRO A 7 -2.87 -10.07 -23.92
CA PRO A 7 -3.64 -10.65 -22.83
C PRO A 7 -5.10 -10.27 -23.02
N GLN A 8 -6.00 -11.26 -22.91
CA GLN A 8 -7.42 -10.96 -22.89
C GLN A 8 -7.77 -10.18 -21.61
N PRO A 9 -8.75 -9.27 -21.66
CA PRO A 9 -9.09 -8.44 -20.50
C PRO A 9 -9.53 -9.34 -19.33
N VAL A 10 -8.92 -9.11 -18.17
CA VAL A 10 -9.27 -9.81 -16.93
C VAL A 10 -10.55 -9.22 -16.38
N THR A 11 -11.57 -10.05 -16.18
CA THR A 11 -12.94 -9.66 -15.78
C THR A 11 -13.27 -9.95 -14.31
N VAL A 12 -12.33 -10.51 -13.54
CA VAL A 12 -12.49 -10.83 -12.11
C VAL A 12 -11.80 -9.80 -11.23
N PRO A 13 -12.20 -9.60 -9.97
CA PRO A 13 -11.47 -8.74 -9.04
C PRO A 13 -9.98 -9.10 -9.00
N THR A 14 -9.11 -8.13 -9.24
CA THR A 14 -7.68 -8.39 -9.44
C THR A 14 -6.81 -7.56 -8.51
N LEU A 15 -5.98 -8.22 -7.71
CA LEU A 15 -4.95 -7.58 -6.89
C LEU A 15 -3.58 -7.78 -7.55
N ILE A 16 -2.84 -6.69 -7.74
CA ILE A 16 -1.47 -6.71 -8.24
C ILE A 16 -0.56 -6.22 -7.13
N LEU A 17 0.38 -7.05 -6.71
CA LEU A 17 1.39 -6.73 -5.70
C LEU A 17 2.75 -6.66 -6.38
N HIS A 18 3.46 -5.53 -6.26
CA HIS A 18 4.70 -5.34 -7.01
C HIS A 18 5.78 -4.60 -6.23
N GLY A 19 7.02 -5.04 -6.34
CA GLY A 19 8.18 -4.35 -5.77
C GLY A 19 8.62 -3.20 -6.68
N ASP A 20 8.95 -2.04 -6.13
CA ASP A 20 9.40 -0.90 -6.95
C ASP A 20 10.85 -1.03 -7.44
N GLN A 21 11.62 -2.00 -6.93
CA GLN A 21 12.98 -2.33 -7.33
C GLN A 21 13.06 -3.72 -8.00
N ASP A 22 11.97 -4.20 -8.58
CA ASP A 22 11.95 -5.45 -9.33
C ASP A 22 12.71 -5.31 -10.67
N GLU A 23 13.90 -5.91 -10.73
CA GLU A 23 14.76 -5.92 -11.93
C GLU A 23 14.41 -7.05 -12.92
N ILE A 24 13.60 -8.04 -12.51
CA ILE A 24 13.21 -9.19 -13.35
C ILE A 24 11.92 -8.86 -14.10
N SER A 25 10.95 -8.28 -13.40
CA SER A 25 9.68 -7.79 -13.94
C SER A 25 9.54 -6.30 -13.59
N PRO A 26 9.97 -5.39 -14.47
CA PRO A 26 9.92 -3.95 -14.20
C PRO A 26 8.52 -3.47 -13.84
N VAL A 27 8.44 -2.45 -12.98
CA VAL A 27 7.18 -1.91 -12.45
C VAL A 27 6.20 -1.46 -13.53
N GLU A 28 6.71 -1.06 -14.69
CA GLU A 28 5.92 -0.69 -15.86
C GLU A 28 5.02 -1.85 -16.31
N GLN A 29 5.46 -3.11 -16.17
CA GLN A 29 4.66 -4.27 -16.50
C GLN A 29 3.46 -4.42 -15.55
N ALA A 30 3.65 -4.20 -14.23
CA ALA A 30 2.57 -4.20 -13.26
C ALA A 30 1.56 -3.07 -13.54
N VAL A 31 2.04 -1.88 -13.93
CA VAL A 31 1.19 -0.76 -14.34
C VAL A 31 0.40 -1.09 -15.62
N CYS A 32 1.02 -1.74 -16.59
CA CYS A 32 0.35 -2.18 -17.82
C CYS A 32 -0.72 -3.23 -17.53
N ALA A 33 -0.40 -4.23 -16.70
CA ALA A 33 -1.35 -5.24 -16.26
C ALA A 33 -2.55 -4.61 -15.53
N HIS A 34 -2.29 -3.68 -14.61
CA HIS A 34 -3.33 -2.92 -13.92
C HIS A 34 -4.23 -2.17 -14.92
N LYS A 35 -3.66 -1.49 -15.90
CA LYS A 35 -4.47 -0.78 -16.93
C LYS A 35 -5.27 -1.71 -17.83
N ALA A 36 -4.84 -2.95 -18.02
CA ALA A 36 -5.50 -3.94 -18.87
C ALA A 36 -6.67 -4.67 -18.18
N CYS A 37 -6.77 -4.61 -16.85
CA CYS A 37 -7.90 -5.17 -16.11
C CYS A 37 -9.16 -4.31 -16.33
N SER A 38 -10.22 -4.92 -16.86
CA SER A 38 -11.51 -4.26 -17.10
C SER A 38 -12.43 -4.30 -15.87
N SER A 39 -12.11 -5.15 -14.90
CA SER A 39 -12.77 -5.30 -13.61
C SER A 39 -12.21 -4.38 -12.53
N GLU A 40 -12.82 -4.46 -11.35
CA GLU A 40 -12.29 -3.93 -10.11
C GLU A 40 -10.86 -4.46 -9.86
N ARG A 41 -9.96 -3.53 -9.53
CA ARG A 41 -8.54 -3.80 -9.46
C ARG A 41 -7.83 -2.89 -8.47
N LYS A 42 -6.75 -3.40 -7.91
CA LYS A 42 -5.87 -2.71 -6.96
C LYS A 42 -4.41 -2.99 -7.31
N LEU A 43 -3.56 -1.96 -7.28
CA LEU A 43 -2.12 -2.09 -7.50
C LEU A 43 -1.37 -1.55 -6.29
N VAL A 44 -0.72 -2.44 -5.55
CA VAL A 44 0.09 -2.10 -4.38
C VAL A 44 1.57 -2.17 -4.75
N ARG A 45 2.26 -1.05 -4.57
CA ARG A 45 3.70 -0.93 -4.81
C ARG A 45 4.46 -0.90 -3.50
N TYR A 46 5.40 -1.80 -3.32
CA TYR A 46 6.17 -1.94 -2.10
C TYR A 46 7.54 -1.27 -2.25
N PRO A 47 7.84 -0.25 -1.44
CA PRO A 47 9.09 0.48 -1.57
C PRO A 47 10.29 -0.35 -1.13
N ARG A 48 11.37 -0.27 -1.90
CA ARG A 48 12.65 -0.99 -1.71
C ARG A 48 12.53 -2.52 -1.84
N ALA A 49 11.44 -3.01 -2.44
CA ALA A 49 11.23 -4.43 -2.62
C ALA A 49 11.63 -4.85 -4.04
N GLY A 50 12.44 -5.90 -4.14
CA GLY A 50 12.74 -6.59 -5.39
C GLY A 50 11.69 -7.65 -5.74
N HIS A 51 12.01 -8.50 -6.72
CA HIS A 51 11.10 -9.52 -7.26
C HIS A 51 10.56 -10.50 -6.20
N ASN A 52 11.40 -10.92 -5.25
CA ASN A 52 11.08 -12.00 -4.31
C ASN A 52 10.93 -11.55 -2.84
N ASP A 53 11.24 -10.29 -2.55
CA ASP A 53 11.43 -9.83 -1.17
C ASP A 53 10.17 -9.20 -0.57
N LEU A 54 9.14 -9.00 -1.39
CA LEU A 54 7.83 -8.45 -1.04
C LEU A 54 7.26 -9.00 0.27
N ARG A 55 7.19 -10.33 0.38
CA ARG A 55 6.63 -11.01 1.56
C ARG A 55 7.50 -10.87 2.80
N LEU A 56 8.81 -10.72 2.63
CA LEU A 56 9.77 -10.56 3.73
C LEU A 56 9.76 -9.14 4.27
N LEU A 57 9.86 -8.15 3.38
CA LEU A 57 9.97 -6.73 3.72
C LEU A 57 8.64 -6.09 4.14
N SER A 58 7.52 -6.63 3.68
CA SER A 58 6.19 -6.04 3.90
C SER A 58 5.15 -7.08 4.25
N LYS A 59 5.54 -8.04 5.11
CA LYS A 59 4.72 -9.20 5.49
C LYS A 59 3.29 -8.84 5.87
N ARG A 60 3.13 -7.83 6.74
CA ARG A 60 1.81 -7.46 7.28
C ARG A 60 0.92 -6.90 6.17
N GLU A 61 1.43 -5.92 5.45
CA GLU A 61 0.73 -5.23 4.36
C GLU A 61 0.40 -6.22 3.23
N TYR A 62 1.34 -7.08 2.86
CA TYR A 62 1.15 -8.16 1.88
C TYR A 62 -0.05 -9.05 2.22
N PHE A 63 -0.13 -9.55 3.46
CA PHE A 63 -1.23 -10.43 3.87
C PHE A 63 -2.54 -9.68 4.11
N GLN A 64 -2.48 -8.42 4.53
CA GLN A 64 -3.67 -7.57 4.64
C GLN A 64 -4.35 -7.39 3.27
N GLU A 65 -3.57 -7.09 2.23
CA GLU A 65 -4.08 -6.92 0.87
C GLU A 65 -4.63 -8.24 0.30
N LEU A 66 -3.96 -9.36 0.55
CA LEU A 66 -4.49 -10.69 0.21
C LEU A 66 -5.83 -10.98 0.91
N ALA A 67 -5.92 -10.69 2.21
CA ALA A 67 -7.14 -10.92 2.98
C ALA A 67 -8.30 -10.02 2.51
N ALA A 68 -8.00 -8.78 2.11
CA ALA A 68 -8.93 -7.86 1.47
C ALA A 68 -9.50 -8.43 0.17
N LEU A 69 -8.64 -8.94 -0.72
CA LEU A 69 -9.09 -9.63 -1.94
C LEU A 69 -9.98 -10.84 -1.63
N CYS A 70 -9.56 -11.70 -0.71
CA CYS A 70 -10.34 -12.88 -0.32
C CYS A 70 -11.70 -12.48 0.24
N THR A 71 -11.76 -11.50 1.13
CA THR A 71 -13.00 -10.98 1.70
C THR A 71 -13.92 -10.44 0.60
N ARG A 72 -13.38 -9.64 -0.32
CA ARG A 72 -14.11 -9.10 -1.46
C ARG A 72 -14.74 -10.19 -2.32
N VAL A 73 -13.98 -11.25 -2.63
CA VAL A 73 -14.44 -12.34 -3.50
C VAL A 73 -15.47 -13.21 -2.78
N VAL A 74 -15.27 -13.50 -1.50
CA VAL A 74 -16.17 -14.36 -0.71
C VAL A 74 -17.49 -13.67 -0.36
N THR A 75 -17.43 -12.40 0.04
CA THR A 75 -18.62 -11.65 0.51
C THR A 75 -19.33 -10.88 -0.59
N GLY A 76 -18.65 -10.63 -1.72
CA GLY A 76 -19.13 -9.73 -2.76
C GLY A 76 -19.03 -8.25 -2.39
N ASN A 77 -18.55 -7.88 -1.20
CA ASN A 77 -18.47 -6.49 -0.73
C ASN A 77 -17.35 -5.71 -1.47
N PRO A 78 -17.66 -4.74 -2.35
CA PRO A 78 -16.68 -3.98 -3.12
C PRO A 78 -15.76 -3.09 -2.26
N GLU A 79 -16.17 -2.72 -1.06
CA GLU A 79 -15.37 -1.86 -0.18
C GLU A 79 -14.10 -2.57 0.33
N ALA A 80 -14.12 -3.91 0.37
CA ALA A 80 -13.01 -4.70 0.89
C ALA A 80 -11.73 -4.61 0.03
N LEU A 81 -11.85 -4.31 -1.27
CA LEU A 81 -10.70 -4.12 -2.17
C LEU A 81 -10.46 -2.65 -2.54
N ALA A 82 -11.22 -1.72 -1.98
CA ALA A 82 -11.08 -0.31 -2.30
C ALA A 82 -9.67 0.18 -1.95
N GLU A 83 -9.09 0.97 -2.85
CA GLU A 83 -7.93 1.79 -2.52
C GLU A 83 -8.35 2.75 -1.39
N PRO A 84 -7.58 2.87 -0.28
CA PRO A 84 -7.88 3.87 0.73
C PRO A 84 -7.85 5.24 0.06
N SER A 85 -9.03 5.85 -0.07
CA SER A 85 -9.24 7.14 -0.69
C SER A 85 -8.45 8.21 0.08
N GLY A 86 -7.25 8.52 -0.39
CA GLY A 86 -6.42 9.61 0.14
C GLY A 86 -5.00 9.26 0.60
N GLN A 87 -4.56 8.00 0.54
CA GLN A 87 -3.19 7.65 0.95
C GLN A 87 -2.19 7.78 -0.20
N THR A 88 -1.63 8.99 -0.31
CA THR A 88 -0.40 9.21 -1.09
C THR A 88 0.77 8.47 -0.45
N TRP A 89 1.81 8.15 -1.23
CA TRP A 89 3.06 7.54 -0.74
C TRP A 89 3.69 8.34 0.43
N LEU A 90 3.48 9.66 0.45
CA LEU A 90 3.84 10.56 1.56
C LEU A 90 3.01 10.30 2.82
N GLY A 91 1.72 9.99 2.68
CA GLY A 91 0.84 9.60 3.78
C GLY A 91 1.31 8.31 4.47
N MET A 92 1.73 7.30 3.70
CA MET A 92 2.28 6.05 4.28
C MET A 92 3.60 6.27 5.03
N ILE A 93 4.50 7.13 4.54
CA ILE A 93 5.73 7.50 5.27
C ILE A 93 5.38 8.30 6.53
N SER A 94 4.44 9.23 6.44
CA SER A 94 3.95 10.02 7.58
C SER A 94 3.33 9.13 8.65
N ASP A 95 2.51 8.15 8.26
CA ASP A 95 1.90 7.17 9.17
C ASP A 95 2.95 6.23 9.76
N PHE A 96 4.00 5.87 9.01
CA PHE A 96 5.10 5.06 9.53
C PHE A 96 5.98 5.83 10.53
N ILE A 97 6.29 7.10 10.26
CA ILE A 97 7.00 7.99 11.18
C ILE A 97 6.14 8.29 12.43
N SER A 98 4.83 8.51 12.24
CA SER A 98 3.91 8.86 13.33
C SER A 98 3.53 7.65 14.19
N ASN A 99 3.32 6.47 13.60
CA ASN A 99 2.99 5.23 14.32
C ASN A 99 4.19 4.45 14.84
N GLY A 100 5.43 4.89 14.52
CA GLY A 100 6.67 4.40 15.15
C GLY A 100 6.78 4.67 16.67
N SER A 101 5.73 5.22 17.29
CA SER A 101 5.65 5.42 18.74
C SER A 101 4.35 4.94 19.37
N ALA A 102 3.80 3.82 18.90
CA ALA A 102 2.79 3.05 19.64
C ALA A 102 3.43 2.19 20.77
N LEU A 103 4.26 2.83 21.60
CA LEU A 103 4.52 2.43 22.99
C LEU A 103 3.88 3.51 23.88
N LYS A 104 2.56 3.63 23.78
CA LYS A 104 1.73 4.52 24.58
C LYS A 104 0.46 3.78 24.94
N CYS A 105 0.60 2.80 25.81
CA CYS A 105 -0.42 2.31 26.76
C CYS A 105 0.25 1.24 27.66
N LEU A 106 1.35 1.59 28.33
CA LEU A 106 1.79 0.86 29.51
C LEU A 106 1.53 1.77 30.72
N PRO A 107 0.70 1.35 31.68
CA PRO A 107 0.48 2.13 32.89
C PRO A 107 1.79 2.19 33.68
N GLY A 108 2.32 3.40 33.88
CA GLY A 108 3.48 3.64 34.75
C GLY A 108 4.63 4.46 34.18
N VAL A 109 4.65 4.79 32.88
CA VAL A 109 5.76 5.56 32.29
C VAL A 109 5.42 7.06 32.29
N ARG A 110 5.96 7.80 33.27
CA ARG A 110 5.93 9.27 33.31
C ARG A 110 6.74 9.84 32.13
N ARG A 111 6.10 10.57 31.22
CA ARG A 111 6.81 11.42 30.26
C ARG A 111 7.01 12.81 30.87
N CYS A 112 8.24 13.11 31.27
CA CYS A 112 8.75 14.48 31.22
C CYS A 112 9.44 14.61 29.86
N PHE A 113 8.89 15.40 28.96
CA PHE A 113 9.65 16.28 28.05
C PHE A 113 8.64 17.14 27.31
N VAL A 114 8.54 18.37 27.81
CA VAL A 114 7.90 19.55 27.22
C VAL A 114 8.73 19.99 26.03
N THR A 115 8.06 20.32 24.92
CA THR A 115 8.29 21.55 24.15
C THR A 115 7.06 21.78 23.27
N ASP A 116 6.24 22.75 23.66
CA ASP A 116 5.11 23.25 22.88
C ASP A 116 5.59 24.00 21.61
N PRO A 117 4.84 23.98 20.50
CA PRO A 117 5.04 24.90 19.40
C PRO A 117 3.85 25.87 19.29
N GLU A 118 3.92 27.04 19.90
CA GLU A 118 3.05 28.17 19.52
C GLU A 118 3.82 29.48 19.55
N MET A 119 4.08 30.04 18.37
CA MET A 119 4.26 31.49 18.23
C MET A 119 3.83 31.91 16.83
N THR A 120 2.53 32.16 16.67
CA THR A 120 1.99 33.05 15.63
C THR A 120 1.26 34.20 16.31
N SER A 121 1.84 35.39 16.27
CA SER A 121 1.13 36.65 16.00
C SER A 121 2.08 37.84 16.07
N SER A 122 2.01 38.65 15.01
CA SER A 122 2.51 40.02 14.84
C SER A 122 1.26 40.92 14.76
N PRO A 123 1.31 42.27 14.70
CA PRO A 123 2.11 43.27 15.40
C PRO A 123 1.21 44.28 16.18
N ARG A 124 1.80 45.03 17.11
CA ARG A 124 1.59 46.49 17.29
C ARG A 124 2.52 47.03 18.36
#